data_AF-A0A946JY31-F1
#
_entry.id   AF-A0A946JY31-F1
#
_cell.length_a   1.000
_cell.length_b   1.000
_cell.length_c   1.000
_cell.angle_alpha   90.00
_cell.angle_beta   90.00
_cell.angle_gamma   90.00
#
_symmetry.space_group_name_H-M   'P 1'
#
loop_
_entity.id
_entity.type
_entity.pdbx_description
1 polymer ?
#
loop_
_entity_poly.entity_id
_entity_poly.type
_entity_poly.pdbx_seq_one_letter_code
_entity_poly.pdbx_strand_id
1 'polypeptide(L)' 'VAGVAIGKAGAKNAAYLAVQILGVSSEALHRALIDERQANAEAIRQKNTDLNL' A
#
# COMPACT_ATOMS: atom_id res chain seq x y z
N VAL A 1 3.38 -8.36 19.60
CA VAL A 1 3.53 -8.53 18.13
C VAL A 1 2.41 -7.76 17.45
N ALA A 2 2.69 -7.01 16.39
CA ALA A 2 1.65 -6.35 15.59
C ALA A 2 0.89 -7.40 14.78
N GLY A 3 -0.39 -7.63 15.09
CA GLY A 3 -1.23 -8.59 14.38
C GLY A 3 -1.73 -8.03 13.04
N VAL A 4 -1.68 -8.85 11.98
CA VAL A 4 -2.25 -8.53 10.66
C VAL A 4 -3.26 -9.60 10.25
N ALA A 5 -4.04 -9.33 9.21
CA ALA A 5 -5.01 -10.28 8.65
C ALA A 5 -4.35 -11.60 8.22
N ILE A 6 -5.12 -12.67 8.05
CA ILE A 6 -4.61 -13.96 7.58
C ILE A 6 -4.38 -13.95 6.06
N GLY A 7 -3.36 -14.67 5.59
CA GLY A 7 -3.12 -14.93 4.17
C GLY A 7 -2.53 -13.75 3.39
N LYS A 8 -2.81 -13.67 2.08
CA LYS A 8 -2.20 -12.70 1.16
C LYS A 8 -2.40 -11.24 1.59
N ALA A 9 -3.59 -10.90 2.09
CA ALA A 9 -3.89 -9.57 2.60
C ALA A 9 -3.02 -9.22 3.82
N GLY A 10 -2.80 -10.20 4.71
CA GLY A 10 -1.87 -10.09 5.83
C GLY A 10 -0.45 -9.79 5.42
N ALA A 11 0.07 -10.57 4.47
CA ALA A 11 1.43 -10.39 3.96
C ALA A 11 1.63 -8.98 3.36
N LYS A 12 0.66 -8.49 2.57
CA LYS A 12 0.71 -7.13 2.01
C LYS A 12 0.70 -6.07 3.11
N ASN A 13 -0.16 -6.21 4.11
CA ASN A 13 -0.26 -5.27 5.23
C ASN A 13 0.96 -5.29 6.15
N ALA A 14 1.59 -6.46 6.34
CA ALA A 14 2.84 -6.56 7.07
C ALA A 14 3.99 -5.82 6.36
N ALA A 15 4.08 -5.94 5.04
CA ALA A 15 5.04 -5.19 4.24
C ALA A 15 4.81 -3.67 4.34
N TYR A 16 3.55 -3.22 4.24
CA TYR A 16 3.23 -1.81 4.44
C TYR A 16 3.63 -1.30 5.82
N LEU A 17 3.33 -2.06 6.87
CA LEU A 17 3.69 -1.67 8.24
C LEU A 17 5.21 -1.59 8.41
N ALA A 18 5.97 -2.54 7.85
CA ALA A 18 7.42 -2.51 7.88
C ALA A 18 7.97 -1.26 7.19
N VAL A 19 7.49 -0.93 5.99
CA VAL A 19 7.91 0.27 5.25
C VAL A 19 7.49 1.55 5.98
N GLN A 20 6.33 1.57 6.63
CA GLN A 20 5.91 2.72 7.46
C GLN A 20 6.86 2.96 8.62
N ILE A 21 7.32 1.90 9.30
CA ILE A 21 8.29 2.01 10.40
C ILE A 21 9.64 2.49 9.87
N LEU A 22 10.16 1.88 8.81
CA LEU A 22 11.46 2.25 8.22
C LEU A 22 11.45 3.65 7.60
N GLY A 23 10.30 4.05 7.03
CA GLY A 23 10.10 5.35 6.39
C GLY A 23 10.14 6.53 7.37
N VAL A 24 10.01 6.31 8.68
CA VAL A 24 10.23 7.36 9.70
C VAL A 24 11.64 7.95 9.59
N SER A 25 12.63 7.11 9.29
CA SER A 25 14.04 7.50 9.21
C SER A 25 14.57 7.55 7.77
N SER A 26 13.72 7.30 6.77
CA SER A 26 14.10 7.24 5.36
C SER A 26 13.06 7.91 4.49
N GLU A 27 13.37 9.12 4.02
CA GLU A 27 12.48 9.88 3.14
C GLU A 27 12.19 9.14 1.82
N ALA A 28 13.19 8.42 1.28
CA ALA A 28 13.01 7.63 0.06
C ALA A 28 11.95 6.53 0.23
N LEU A 29 11.98 5.80 1.35
CA LEU A 29 10.97 4.78 1.66
C LEU A 29 9.60 5.40 1.95
N HIS A 30 9.57 6.55 2.61
CA HIS A 30 8.34 7.28 2.85
C HIS A 30 7.68 7.73 1.53
N ARG A 31 8.47 8.28 0.60
CA ARG A 31 7.98 8.67 -0.73
C ARG A 31 7.47 7.47 -1.51
N ALA A 32 8.24 6.39 -1.57
CA ALA A 32 7.85 5.17 -2.26
C ALA A 32 6.52 4.60 -1.75
N LEU A 33 6.26 4.68 -0.44
CA LEU A 33 4.99 4.26 0.15
C LEU A 33 3.81 5.12 -0.30
N ILE A 34 4.01 6.44 -0.43
CA ILE A 34 2.97 7.37 -0.91
C ILE A 34 2.65 7.05 -2.37
N ASP A 35 3.67 6.92 -3.20
CA ASP A 35 3.53 6.68 -4.64
C ASP A 35 2.81 5.34 -4.89
N GLU A 36 3.16 4.29 -4.14
CA GLU A 36 2.50 2.98 -4.24
C GLU A 36 1.00 3.07 -3.90
N ARG A 37 0.64 3.85 -2.87
CA ARG A 37 -0.77 4.04 -2.49
C ARG A 37 -1.54 4.84 -3.53
N GLN A 38 -0.91 5.86 -4.13
CA GLN A 38 -1.50 6.64 -5.21
C GLN A 38 -1.76 5.76 -6.44
N ALA A 39 -0.78 4.96 -6.87
CA ALA A 39 -0.92 4.03 -7.98
C ALA A 39 -2.04 3.00 -7.74
N ASN A 40 -2.16 2.47 -6.53
CA ASN A 40 -3.27 1.57 -6.19
C ASN A 40 -4.64 2.27 -6.28
N ALA A 41 -4.74 3.51 -5.80
CA ALA A 41 -5.98 4.29 -5.88
C ALA A 41 -6.35 4.59 -7.34
N GLU A 42 -5.39 4.94 -8.18
CA GLU A 42 -5.57 5.13 -9.63
C GLU A 42 -6.03 3.84 -10.32
N ALA A 43 -5.40 2.70 -10.02
CA ALA A 43 -5.81 1.42 -10.56
C ALA A 43 -7.26 1.06 -10.20
N ILE A 44 -7.71 1.41 -8.99
CA ILE A 44 -9.12 1.21 -8.58
C ILE A 44 -10.04 2.16 -9.35
N ARG A 45 -9.68 3.45 -9.49
CA ARG A 45 -10.49 4.42 -10.26
C ARG A 45 -10.62 4.02 -11.73
N GLN A 46 -9.54 3.54 -12.34
CA GLN A 46 -9.56 3.06 -13.72
C GLN A 46 -10.50 1.86 -13.86
N LYS A 47 -10.37 0.84 -13.00
CA LYS A 47 -11.28 -0.31 -13.00
C LYS A 47 -12.74 0.09 -12.83
N ASN A 48 -13.01 1.09 -12.00
CA ASN A 48 -14.36 1.61 -11.83
C ASN A 48 -14.86 2.33 -13.10
N THR A 49 -14.00 3.08 -13.78
CA THR A 49 -14.34 3.73 -15.05
C THR A 49 -14.64 2.69 -16.13
N ASP A 50 -13.81 1.66 -16.25
CA ASP A 50 -13.97 0.57 -17.22
C ASP A 50 -15.27 -0.24 -17.01
N LEU A 51 -15.74 -0.35 -15.76
CA LEU A 51 -16.99 -1.06 -15.44
C LEU A 51 -18.24 -0.23 -15.77
N ASN A 52 -18.13 1.10 -15.82
CA ASN A 52 -19.24 2.03 -16.01
C ASN A 52 -19.38 2.54 -17.47
N LEU A 53 -18.53 2.04 -18.39
CA LEU A 53 -18.58 2.29 -19.84
C LEU A 53 -19.11 1.06 -20.58
#